data_AF-A0A925Q3T0-F1
#
_entry.id   AF-A0A925Q3T0-F1
#
_cell.length_a   1.000
_cell.length_b   1.000
_cell.length_c   1.000
_cell.angle_alpha   90.00
_cell.angle_beta   90.00
_cell.angle_gamma   90.00
#
_symmetry.space_group_name_H-M   'P 1'
#
loop_
_entity.id
_entity.type
_entity.pdbx_description
1 polymer ?
#
loop_
_entity_poly.entity_id
_entity_poly.type
_entity_poly.pdbx_seq_one_letter_code
_entity_poly.pdbx_strand_id
1 'polypeptide(L)'
;MFVNDTSRLPDSGRVCIASFNSGQAANTTFYSLLIHSAHAEIEPMPEPRNAHHVLGVGTQIDSVNGPVFAAYFAASRERYDAEPNYKSGLYVVVDGAVYAVNEERIGTTIRRGLTTREFTLLRGDRPQRKVEYSWPFYKEPFVSAKPGHARSEDFLREMSAMVHTYG
;
A
#
# COMPACT_ATOMS: atom_id res chain seq x y z
N MET A 1 -12.54 -1.77 -21.44
CA MET A 1 -11.37 -0.94 -21.79
C MET A 1 -10.99 -0.19 -20.53
N PHE A 2 -9.84 -0.47 -19.93
CA PHE A 2 -9.42 0.19 -18.68
C PHE A 2 -8.53 1.37 -19.07
N VAL A 3 -9.06 2.59 -18.93
CA VAL A 3 -8.32 3.84 -19.07
C VAL A 3 -8.31 4.45 -17.68
N ASN A 4 -7.14 4.51 -17.03
CA ASN A 4 -7.00 5.07 -15.70
C ASN A 4 -6.41 6.48 -15.80
N ASP A 5 -7.29 7.48 -15.65
CA ASP A 5 -6.95 8.89 -15.40
C ASP A 5 -7.73 9.34 -14.14
N THR A 6 -7.10 9.13 -12.99
CA THR A 6 -7.66 9.19 -11.63
C THR A 6 -7.44 10.58 -11.02
N SER A 7 -7.90 11.62 -11.71
CA SER A 7 -7.55 13.04 -11.51
C SER A 7 -7.97 13.71 -10.18
N ARG A 8 -8.09 12.95 -9.07
CA ARG A 8 -7.89 13.28 -7.63
C ARG A 8 -8.90 12.55 -6.71
N LEU A 9 -8.85 11.22 -6.65
CA LEU A 9 -9.82 10.41 -5.86
C LEU A 9 -9.73 10.73 -4.35
N PRO A 10 -10.85 10.91 -3.61
CA PRO A 10 -11.99 10.01 -3.72
C PRO A 10 -13.37 10.67 -3.91
N ASP A 11 -13.97 10.37 -5.06
CA ASP A 11 -15.32 9.78 -5.21
C ASP A 11 -15.39 8.96 -6.52
N SER A 12 -15.60 7.64 -6.42
CA SER A 12 -15.87 6.65 -7.49
C SER A 12 -14.72 6.23 -8.44
N GLY A 13 -13.58 5.79 -7.89
CA GLY A 13 -12.45 5.27 -8.67
C GLY A 13 -12.23 3.76 -8.56
N ARG A 14 -11.76 3.12 -9.64
CA ARG A 14 -11.23 1.73 -9.62
C ARG A 14 -9.72 1.74 -9.79
N VAL A 15 -9.01 1.17 -8.83
CA VAL A 15 -7.54 1.08 -8.83
C VAL A 15 -7.13 -0.38 -8.92
N CYS A 16 -6.20 -0.70 -9.82
CA CYS A 16 -5.58 -2.02 -9.88
C CYS A 16 -4.27 -1.99 -9.09
N ILE A 17 -4.10 -2.94 -8.17
CA ILE A 17 -2.85 -3.14 -7.44
C ILE A 17 -2.40 -4.60 -7.54
N ALA A 18 -1.09 -4.82 -7.44
CA ALA A 18 -0.51 -6.15 -7.38
C ALA A 18 -0.26 -6.60 -5.94
N SER A 19 -0.21 -7.91 -5.70
CA SER A 19 0.22 -8.47 -4.43
C SER A 19 1.67 -8.12 -4.13
N PHE A 20 1.96 -7.75 -2.89
CA PHE A 20 3.33 -7.59 -2.42
C PHE A 20 4.06 -8.94 -2.46
N ASN A 21 5.18 -8.98 -3.18
CA ASN A 21 6.02 -10.17 -3.30
C ASN A 21 7.48 -9.79 -3.02
N SER A 22 8.01 -10.22 -1.87
CA SER A 22 9.35 -9.85 -1.38
C SER A 22 10.51 -10.67 -1.97
N GLY A 23 10.24 -11.79 -2.63
CA GLY A 23 11.24 -12.58 -3.36
C GLY A 23 10.81 -14.00 -3.72
N GLN A 24 11.17 -14.42 -4.94
CA GLN A 24 10.90 -15.70 -5.64
C GLN A 24 9.43 -16.03 -5.99
N ALA A 25 9.11 -15.92 -7.28
CA ALA A 25 8.16 -16.71 -8.08
C ALA A 25 6.79 -17.09 -7.45
N ALA A 26 6.30 -16.35 -6.46
CA ALA A 26 4.90 -16.45 -6.06
C ALA A 26 4.04 -15.92 -7.21
N ASN A 27 2.93 -16.59 -7.50
CA ASN A 27 1.95 -16.10 -8.47
C ASN A 27 1.47 -14.73 -7.97
N THR A 28 1.80 -13.68 -8.73
CA THR A 28 1.29 -12.34 -8.46
C THR A 28 -0.23 -12.37 -8.53
N THR A 29 -0.86 -12.07 -7.41
CA THR A 29 -2.31 -11.88 -7.36
C THR A 29 -2.59 -10.41 -7.64
N PHE A 30 -3.66 -10.12 -8.36
CA PHE A 30 -4.08 -8.75 -8.65
C PHE A 30 -5.38 -8.45 -7.92
N TYR A 31 -5.51 -7.23 -7.44
CA TYR A 31 -6.70 -6.76 -6.74
C TYR A 31 -7.26 -5.53 -7.45
N SER A 32 -8.58 -5.48 -7.53
CA SER A 32 -9.35 -4.29 -7.87
C SER A 32 -9.81 -3.64 -6.57
N LEU A 33 -9.38 -2.39 -6.36
CA LEU A 33 -9.84 -1.54 -5.28
C LEU A 33 -10.93 -0.62 -5.83
N LEU A 34 -12.15 -0.75 -5.35
CA LEU A 34 -13.25 0.15 -5.66
C LEU A 34 -13.39 1.16 -4.51
N ILE A 35 -13.12 2.43 -4.79
CA ILE A 35 -13.06 3.49 -3.78
C ILE A 35 -14.39 4.24 -3.72
N HIS A 36 -15.05 4.15 -2.56
CA HIS A 36 -16.28 4.84 -2.19
C HIS A 36 -15.95 5.88 -1.10
N SER A 37 -15.72 7.12 -1.53
CA SER A 37 -15.30 8.20 -0.63
C SER A 37 -14.08 7.76 0.22
N ALA A 38 -14.18 7.66 1.54
CA ALA A 38 -13.07 7.26 2.42
C ALA A 38 -12.87 5.74 2.58
N HIS A 39 -13.63 4.91 1.84
CA HIS A 39 -13.61 3.46 1.95
C HIS A 39 -13.21 2.79 0.65
N ALA A 40 -12.54 1.64 0.72
CA ALA A 40 -12.22 0.80 -0.41
C ALA A 40 -12.79 -0.61 -0.21
N GLU A 41 -13.50 -1.08 -1.24
CA GLU A 41 -13.83 -2.49 -1.40
C GLU A 41 -12.70 -3.15 -2.20
N ILE A 42 -12.27 -4.34 -1.74
CA ILE A 42 -11.13 -5.05 -2.31
C ILE A 42 -11.61 -6.40 -2.84
N GLU A 43 -11.40 -6.62 -4.13
CA GLU A 43 -11.75 -7.88 -4.79
C GLU A 43 -10.55 -8.43 -5.57
N PRO A 44 -10.24 -9.74 -5.46
CA PRO A 44 -9.30 -10.39 -6.36
C PRO A 44 -9.75 -10.26 -7.82
N MET A 45 -8.81 -10.08 -8.74
CA MET A 45 -9.09 -9.97 -10.17
C MET A 45 -8.08 -10.75 -11.01
N PRO A 46 -8.41 -11.08 -12.27
CA PRO A 46 -7.46 -11.64 -13.23
C PRO A 46 -6.30 -10.68 -13.51
N GLU A 47 -5.18 -11.23 -13.98
CA GLU A 47 -4.03 -10.43 -14.42
C GLU A 47 -4.44 -9.38 -15.46
N PRO A 48 -4.06 -8.10 -15.26
CA PRO A 48 -4.38 -7.06 -16.22
C PRO A 48 -3.62 -7.31 -17.53
N ARG A 49 -4.30 -7.10 -18.66
CA ARG A 49 -3.69 -7.22 -20.01
C ARG A 49 -2.45 -6.34 -20.23
N ASN A 50 -2.29 -5.30 -19.42
CA ASN A 50 -1.16 -4.39 -19.45
C ASN A 50 -0.69 -4.17 -18.00
N ALA A 51 0.56 -4.56 -17.70
CA ALA A 51 1.15 -4.39 -16.38
C ALA A 51 1.23 -2.92 -15.94
N HIS A 52 1.32 -1.98 -16.89
CA HIS A 52 1.29 -0.54 -16.59
C HIS A 52 -0.07 -0.08 -16.04
N HIS A 53 -1.12 -0.92 -16.04
CA HIS A 53 -2.37 -0.60 -15.33
C HIS A 53 -2.27 -0.65 -13.82
N VAL A 54 -1.28 -1.37 -13.29
CA VAL A 54 -1.05 -1.52 -11.85
C VAL A 54 -0.52 -0.19 -11.31
N LEU A 55 -1.27 0.43 -10.41
CA LEU A 55 -0.92 1.74 -9.81
C LEU A 55 -0.30 1.60 -8.42
N GLY A 56 -0.21 0.40 -7.88
CA GLY A 56 0.22 0.20 -6.51
C GLY A 56 0.40 -1.26 -6.13
N VAL A 57 0.64 -1.46 -4.84
CA VAL A 57 0.96 -2.76 -4.25
C VAL A 57 0.20 -2.91 -2.94
N GLY A 58 -0.26 -4.13 -2.64
CA GLY A 58 -0.93 -4.43 -1.38
C GLY A 58 -0.83 -5.89 -0.98
N THR A 59 -1.17 -6.19 0.27
CA THR A 59 -1.22 -7.56 0.78
C THR A 59 -2.15 -7.67 1.97
N GLN A 60 -2.58 -8.89 2.26
CA GLN A 60 -3.23 -9.22 3.51
C GLN A 60 -2.15 -9.46 4.58
N ILE A 61 -2.30 -8.77 5.70
CA ILE A 61 -1.46 -8.90 6.88
C ILE A 61 -2.19 -9.75 7.91
N ASP A 62 -1.55 -10.82 8.36
CA ASP A 62 -2.04 -11.64 9.47
C ASP A 62 -1.79 -10.89 10.79
N SER A 63 -2.70 -9.96 11.12
CA SER A 63 -2.65 -9.20 12.36
C SER A 63 -3.17 -10.02 13.53
N VAL A 64 -2.69 -9.69 14.73
CA VAL A 64 -3.07 -10.33 16.01
C VAL A 64 -4.58 -10.29 16.24
N ASN A 65 -5.26 -9.25 15.77
CA ASN A 65 -6.71 -9.06 15.94
C ASN A 65 -7.55 -9.54 14.74
N GLY A 66 -6.95 -10.31 13.83
CA GLY A 66 -7.58 -10.77 12.59
C GLY A 66 -6.88 -10.22 11.35
N PRO A 67 -7.11 -10.81 10.17
CA PRO A 67 -6.45 -10.39 8.93
C PRO A 67 -6.85 -8.97 8.54
N VAL A 68 -5.87 -8.17 8.14
CA VAL A 68 -6.05 -6.77 7.69
C VAL A 68 -5.47 -6.62 6.30
N PHE A 69 -6.24 -6.09 5.36
CA PHE A 69 -5.70 -5.72 4.06
C PHE A 69 -5.02 -4.35 4.13
N ALA A 70 -3.80 -4.25 3.62
CA ALA A 70 -3.05 -3.02 3.50
C ALA A 70 -2.54 -2.82 2.07
N ALA A 71 -2.57 -1.58 1.57
CA ALA A 71 -2.10 -1.24 0.24
C ALA A 71 -1.57 0.19 0.18
N TYR A 72 -0.73 0.47 -0.81
CA TYR A 72 -0.43 1.83 -1.26
C TYR A 72 -0.55 1.92 -2.78
N PHE A 73 -0.95 3.08 -3.30
CA PHE A 73 -1.05 3.31 -4.75
C PHE A 73 -0.87 4.78 -5.12
N ALA A 74 -0.42 5.02 -6.35
CA ALA A 74 -0.23 6.37 -6.88
C ALA A 74 -1.57 6.99 -7.30
N ALA A 75 -1.67 8.31 -7.10
CA ALA A 75 -2.82 9.10 -7.53
C ALA A 75 -3.00 9.08 -9.05
N SER A 76 -1.90 9.02 -9.81
CA SER A 76 -1.93 9.08 -11.27
C SER A 76 -0.65 8.53 -11.90
N ARG A 77 -0.57 8.65 -13.23
CA ARG A 77 0.56 8.36 -14.09
C ARG A 77 0.75 9.56 -15.04
N GLU A 78 1.96 9.79 -15.52
CA GLU A 78 2.17 10.84 -16.53
C GLU A 78 1.66 10.45 -17.92
N ARG A 79 1.73 9.15 -18.25
CA ARG A 79 1.25 8.55 -19.51
C ARG A 79 0.72 7.14 -19.26
N TYR A 80 -0.11 6.62 -20.16
CA TYR A 80 -0.74 5.30 -20.03
C TYR A 80 0.23 4.14 -19.84
N ASP A 81 1.38 4.20 -20.50
CA ASP A 81 2.47 3.22 -20.51
C ASP A 81 3.62 3.55 -19.54
N ALA A 82 3.49 4.61 -18.73
CA ALA A 82 4.50 4.99 -17.76
C ALA A 82 4.31 4.25 -16.42
N GLU A 83 5.36 4.25 -15.60
CA GLU A 83 5.30 3.79 -14.21
C GLU A 83 4.38 4.70 -13.36
N PRO A 84 3.85 4.20 -12.22
CA PRO A 84 3.02 5.00 -11.32
C PRO A 84 3.78 6.21 -10.77
N ASN A 85 3.13 7.38 -10.76
CA ASN A 85 3.75 8.61 -10.26
C ASN A 85 3.36 8.91 -8.81
N TYR A 86 4.04 8.26 -7.87
CA TYR A 86 3.80 8.46 -6.42
C TYR A 86 4.09 9.89 -5.93
N LYS A 87 4.93 10.66 -6.63
CA LYS A 87 5.19 12.08 -6.29
C LYS A 87 4.00 12.98 -6.58
N SER A 88 3.18 12.62 -7.58
CA SER A 88 1.94 13.35 -7.89
C SER A 88 0.85 13.13 -6.84
N GLY A 89 1.01 12.11 -5.99
CA GLY A 89 0.14 11.80 -4.87
C GLY A 89 0.27 10.32 -4.51
N LEU A 90 0.28 10.04 -3.20
CA LEU A 90 0.30 8.70 -2.63
C LEU A 90 -0.96 8.51 -1.81
N TYR A 91 -1.62 7.38 -2.01
CA TYR A 91 -2.73 6.91 -1.20
C TYR A 91 -2.34 5.63 -0.48
N VAL A 92 -2.86 5.45 0.72
CA VAL A 92 -2.74 4.21 1.48
C VAL A 92 -4.11 3.69 1.88
N VAL A 93 -4.24 2.37 1.90
CA VAL A 93 -5.42 1.66 2.39
C VAL A 93 -4.99 0.80 3.55
N VAL A 94 -5.69 0.89 4.68
CA VAL A 94 -5.55 -0.04 5.80
C VAL A 94 -6.93 -0.37 6.33
N ASP A 95 -7.26 -1.65 6.36
CA ASP A 95 -8.54 -2.14 6.87
C ASP A 95 -9.74 -1.49 6.16
N GLY A 96 -9.66 -1.42 4.83
CA GLY A 96 -10.68 -0.81 3.97
C GLY A 96 -10.81 0.72 4.07
N ALA A 97 -10.07 1.39 4.96
CA ALA A 97 -10.05 2.85 5.03
C ALA A 97 -8.96 3.42 4.11
N VAL A 98 -9.29 4.45 3.34
CA VAL A 98 -8.41 5.10 2.37
C VAL A 98 -7.93 6.44 2.91
N TYR A 99 -6.65 6.73 2.73
CA TYR A 99 -6.04 7.99 3.17
C TYR A 99 -5.17 8.59 2.06
N ALA A 100 -5.39 9.87 1.76
CA ALA A 100 -4.55 10.67 0.88
C ALA A 100 -3.35 11.21 1.67
N VAL A 101 -2.15 10.66 1.43
CA VAL A 101 -1.00 10.87 2.33
C VAL A 101 -0.61 12.34 2.43
N ASN A 102 -0.39 13.01 1.31
CA ASN A 102 -0.01 14.43 1.27
C ASN A 102 -1.13 15.36 1.72
N GLU A 103 -2.36 15.11 1.24
CA GLU A 103 -3.50 16.01 1.46
C GLU A 103 -3.96 15.98 2.92
N GLU A 104 -3.94 14.81 3.54
CA GLU A 104 -4.33 14.62 4.94
C GLU A 104 -3.17 14.67 5.93
N ARG A 105 -1.93 14.85 5.46
CA ARG A 105 -0.70 14.85 6.28
C ARG A 105 -0.56 13.57 7.10
N ILE A 106 -0.65 12.45 6.40
CA ILE A 106 -0.55 11.13 7.00
C ILE A 106 0.90 10.79 7.28
N GLY A 107 1.18 10.44 8.53
CA GLY A 107 2.45 9.88 8.95
C GLY A 107 2.33 8.40 9.29
N THR A 108 3.46 7.75 9.51
CA THR A 108 3.50 6.40 10.07
C THR A 108 4.53 6.28 11.18
N THR A 109 4.32 5.34 12.09
CA THR A 109 5.35 4.89 13.03
C THR A 109 5.34 3.37 13.11
N ILE A 110 6.51 2.77 13.28
CA ILE A 110 6.65 1.34 13.54
C ILE A 110 7.33 1.16 14.90
N ARG A 111 6.65 0.48 15.81
CA ARG A 111 7.19 0.07 17.11
C ARG A 111 7.47 -1.42 17.10
N ARG A 112 8.62 -1.82 17.64
CA ARG A 112 9.05 -3.21 17.72
C ARG A 112 8.87 -3.72 19.15
N GLY A 113 8.09 -4.78 19.29
CA GLY A 113 8.05 -5.62 20.49
C GLY A 113 9.06 -6.77 20.38
N LEU A 114 8.94 -7.73 21.31
CA LEU A 114 9.73 -8.96 21.28
C LEU A 114 9.28 -9.84 20.12
N THR A 115 8.01 -10.27 20.11
CA THR A 115 7.39 -11.17 19.13
C THR A 115 6.57 -10.44 18.05
N THR A 116 6.20 -9.19 18.29
CA THR A 116 5.25 -8.43 17.46
C THR A 116 5.83 -7.10 17.00
N ARG A 117 5.24 -6.55 15.93
CA ARG A 117 5.41 -5.16 15.52
C ARG A 117 4.07 -4.47 15.49
N GLU A 118 4.07 -3.21 15.92
CA GLU A 118 2.92 -2.31 15.78
C GLU A 118 3.24 -1.29 14.70
N PHE A 119 2.47 -1.31 13.61
CA PHE A 119 2.42 -0.24 12.63
C PHE A 119 1.27 0.69 13.00
N THR A 120 1.51 2.00 13.04
CA THR A 120 0.48 3.01 13.29
C THR A 120 0.45 4.02 12.17
N LEU A 121 -0.73 4.25 11.59
CA LEU A 121 -1.03 5.41 10.75
C LEU A 121 -1.43 6.59 11.62
N LEU A 122 -0.87 7.75 11.33
CA LEU A 122 -1.08 8.99 12.07
C LEU A 122 -1.65 10.05 11.13
N ARG A 123 -2.53 10.91 11.64
CA ARG A 123 -2.91 12.17 10.99
C ARG A 123 -2.45 13.31 11.89
N GLY A 124 -1.35 13.96 11.53
CA GLY A 124 -0.54 14.71 12.50
C GLY A 124 -0.07 13.81 13.63
N ASP A 125 -0.37 14.15 14.89
CA ASP A 125 -0.01 13.33 16.06
C ASP A 125 -1.11 12.33 16.48
N ARG A 126 -2.26 12.31 15.78
CA ARG A 126 -3.40 11.48 16.17
C ARG A 126 -3.39 10.12 15.47
N PRO A 127 -3.39 9.00 16.20
CA PRO A 127 -3.47 7.68 15.58
C PRO A 127 -4.82 7.48 14.89
N GLN A 128 -4.78 7.02 13.65
CA GLN A 128 -5.95 6.70 12.82
C GLN A 128 -6.19 5.19 12.80
N ARG A 129 -5.13 4.43 12.53
CA ARG A 129 -5.16 2.96 12.47
C ARG A 129 -3.92 2.37 13.08
N LYS A 130 -4.08 1.18 13.65
CA LYS A 130 -3.00 0.40 14.24
C LYS A 130 -3.12 -1.03 13.75
N VAL A 131 -2.02 -1.60 13.31
CA VAL A 131 -1.91 -2.99 12.90
C VAL A 131 -0.80 -3.61 13.72
N GLU A 132 -1.16 -4.52 14.62
CA GLU A 132 -0.20 -5.34 15.34
C GLU A 132 -0.08 -6.68 14.64
N TYR A 133 1.12 -7.09 14.26
CA TYR A 133 1.36 -8.31 13.49
C TYR A 133 2.58 -9.05 13.99
N SER A 134 2.59 -10.36 13.76
CA SER A 134 3.72 -11.22 14.08
C SER A 134 4.95 -10.76 13.33
N TRP A 135 6.06 -10.62 14.04
CA TRP A 135 7.33 -10.21 13.47
C TRP A 135 8.37 -11.31 13.66
N PRO A 136 9.08 -11.78 12.60
CA PRO A 136 10.11 -12.79 12.81
C PRO A 136 11.27 -12.23 13.63
N PHE A 137 11.62 -12.95 14.69
CA PHE A 137 12.78 -12.66 15.55
C PHE A 137 14.13 -12.68 14.81
N TYR A 138 14.19 -13.28 13.61
CA TYR A 138 15.44 -13.57 12.93
C TYR A 138 15.47 -13.03 11.49
N LYS A 139 16.35 -12.04 11.28
CA LYS A 139 16.95 -11.60 10.00
C LYS A 139 16.00 -11.14 8.88
N GLU A 140 15.68 -9.86 8.84
CA GLU A 140 15.57 -9.18 7.54
C GLU A 140 16.99 -8.80 7.08
N PRO A 141 17.43 -9.18 5.87
CA PRO A 141 18.61 -8.58 5.27
C PRO A 141 18.31 -7.08 5.07
N PHE A 142 19.07 -6.24 5.78
CA PHE A 142 19.00 -4.79 5.71
C PHE A 142 19.55 -4.30 4.37
N VAL A 143 18.79 -4.44 3.29
CA VAL A 143 19.08 -3.75 2.03
C VAL A 143 18.06 -2.64 1.88
N SER A 144 18.45 -1.46 2.36
CA SER A 144 17.82 -0.20 1.99
C SER A 144 17.96 -0.04 0.47
N ALA A 145 16.91 -0.41 -0.27
CA ALA A 145 16.75 -0.01 -1.65
C ALA A 145 15.78 1.19 -1.71
N LYS A 146 15.69 1.81 -2.89
CA LYS A 146 14.75 2.90 -3.14
C LYS A 146 13.31 2.45 -2.80
N PRO A 147 12.44 3.31 -2.27
CA PRO A 147 11.02 2.99 -2.06
C PRO A 147 10.37 2.45 -3.34
N GLY A 148 9.60 1.37 -3.23
CA GLY A 148 9.07 0.60 -4.37
C GLY A 148 10.04 -0.46 -4.95
N HIS A 149 11.28 -0.53 -4.43
CA HIS A 149 12.28 -1.54 -4.80
C HIS A 149 12.90 -2.23 -3.57
N ALA A 150 12.34 -2.01 -2.38
CA ALA A 150 12.81 -2.63 -1.14
C ALA A 150 12.67 -4.15 -1.21
N ARG A 151 13.73 -4.88 -0.86
CA ARG A 151 13.67 -6.35 -0.67
C ARG A 151 13.22 -6.73 0.74
N SER A 152 12.36 -5.91 1.35
CA SER A 152 11.79 -6.22 2.67
C SER A 152 10.79 -7.34 2.51
N GLU A 153 10.69 -8.26 3.47
CA GLU A 153 9.54 -9.17 3.56
C GLU A 153 8.39 -8.50 4.33
N ASP A 154 8.66 -7.37 4.97
CA ASP A 154 7.70 -6.55 5.71
C ASP A 154 7.03 -5.49 4.82
N PHE A 155 5.80 -5.78 4.38
CA PHE A 155 5.00 -4.82 3.60
C PHE A 155 4.70 -3.52 4.36
N LEU A 156 4.43 -3.59 5.67
CA LEU A 156 4.07 -2.40 6.46
C LEU A 156 5.29 -1.48 6.65
N ARG A 157 6.49 -2.05 6.66
CA ARG A 157 7.75 -1.28 6.57
C ARG A 157 7.95 -0.64 5.20
N GLU A 158 7.66 -1.35 4.12
CA GLU A 158 7.69 -0.76 2.78
C GLU A 158 6.71 0.42 2.66
N MET A 159 5.46 0.21 3.07
CA MET A 159 4.45 1.25 3.06
C MET A 159 4.86 2.45 3.93
N SER A 160 5.45 2.22 5.10
CA SER A 160 6.03 3.29 5.93
C SER A 160 7.12 4.07 5.19
N ALA A 161 8.02 3.39 4.49
CA ALA A 161 9.05 4.05 3.68
C ALA A 161 8.47 4.85 2.51
N MET A 162 7.42 4.34 1.85
CA MET A 162 6.69 5.07 0.81
C MET A 162 6.04 6.34 1.36
N VAL A 163 5.35 6.24 2.50
CA VAL A 163 4.73 7.39 3.18
C VAL A 163 5.78 8.42 3.59
N HIS A 164 6.91 8.01 4.15
CA HIS A 164 7.98 8.95 4.51
C HIS A 164 8.67 9.62 3.32
N THR A 165 8.63 9.00 2.14
CA THR A 165 9.31 9.52 0.95
C THR A 165 8.41 10.43 0.12
N TYR A 166 7.12 10.11 0.06
CA TYR A 166 6.15 10.77 -0.83
C TYR A 166 4.99 11.45 -0.10
N GLY A 167 5.02 11.45 1.24
CA GLY A 167 4.15 12.19 2.16
C GLY A 167 4.86 13.40 2.77
#